data_AF-A0A9E1UXI2-F1
#
_entry.id   AF-A0A9E1UXI2-F1
#
_cell.length_a   1.000
_cell.length_b   1.000
_cell.length_c   1.000
_cell.angle_alpha   90.00
_cell.angle_beta   90.00
_cell.angle_gamma   90.00
#
_symmetry.space_group_name_H-M   'P 1'
#
loop_
_entity.id
_entity.type
_entity.pdbx_description
1 polymer ?
#
loop_
_entity_poly.entity_id
_entity_poly.type
_entity_poly.pdbx_seq_one_letter_code
_entity_poly.pdbx_strand_id
1 'polypeptide(L)'
;MGLFDAIRGQFLDVIQWEDQTQDTIVWKFQRRDNAIKNGAQLIVRESQKAVFMHEGILGDVFGPGRHRLTTNNIPILTSLSNWKYAFGAPFQCDTFFVSTRQFTNQKWGTRNPIMMRDPEFGPIRLRAFGSYCFQVTDPGTFVKQISGTNADYDTAGIAAQFRNMLSARFADALGEMQIPALDLAANYNEMGDDLCEKLQPEFDEYGVSLTKFLIENISLPEEVEKALDTRSSMGVLGNMNTYTQFKTANAIGDMAQNEGGGGNMMGMIAGVNMGQVMGGTMQQGAQAPQQPGVAPPPIPQPVQWFAAVNGQQLGPFDGNAMAQNVQSGQVTRETMLWKQGMAAWTAAGQIPELAGLFNAPPPMPPPMPPPMP
;
A
#
# COMPACT_ATOMS: atom_id res chain seq x y z
N MET A 1 31.90 40.70 49.09
CA MET A 1 32.32 40.27 47.74
C MET A 1 33.35 39.16 47.91
N GLY A 2 32.90 37.96 48.25
CA GLY A 2 33.73 36.96 48.94
C GLY A 2 34.50 36.05 47.99
N LEU A 3 35.71 35.65 48.39
CA LEU A 3 36.53 34.59 47.79
C LEU A 3 35.74 33.31 47.45
N PHE A 4 34.63 33.05 48.14
CA PHE A 4 33.74 31.91 47.91
C PHE A 4 32.93 31.97 46.60
N ASP A 5 32.64 33.14 46.03
CA ASP A 5 32.01 33.25 44.70
C ASP A 5 33.01 32.92 43.57
N ALA A 6 34.29 33.19 43.79
CA ALA A 6 35.36 32.82 42.86
C ALA A 6 35.59 31.29 42.82
N ILE A 7 35.39 30.59 43.95
CA ILE A 7 35.53 29.13 44.05
C ILE A 7 34.32 28.40 43.44
N ARG A 8 33.10 28.94 43.58
CA ARG A 8 31.91 28.39 42.88
C ARG A 8 31.93 28.62 41.36
N GLY A 9 32.68 29.62 40.87
CA GLY A 9 32.86 29.85 39.43
C GLY A 9 33.74 28.82 38.71
N GLN A 10 34.53 28.04 39.46
CA GLN A 10 35.51 27.07 38.95
C GLN A 10 35.02 25.62 38.91
N PHE A 11 33.74 25.32 39.18
CA PHE A 11 33.23 24.00 38.86
C PHE A 11 33.30 23.79 37.35
N LEU A 12 34.11 22.81 36.94
CA LEU A 12 34.20 22.30 35.58
C LEU A 12 32.79 21.94 35.12
N ASP A 13 32.39 22.54 34.02
CA ASP A 13 31.08 22.31 33.44
C ASP A 13 30.98 20.88 32.92
N VAL A 14 29.91 20.16 33.27
CA VAL A 14 29.67 18.80 32.77
C VAL A 14 28.53 18.84 31.77
N ILE A 15 28.87 18.55 30.51
CA ILE A 15 27.95 18.49 29.38
C ILE A 15 27.65 17.02 29.13
N GLN A 16 26.41 16.62 29.37
CA GLN A 16 25.95 15.25 29.18
C GLN A 16 24.46 15.24 28.87
N TRP A 17 24.03 14.19 28.18
CA TRP A 17 22.62 13.91 27.94
C TRP A 17 22.31 12.46 28.30
N GLU A 18 21.19 12.28 28.99
CA GLU A 18 20.56 11.00 29.24
C GLU A 18 19.19 11.04 28.57
N ASP A 19 19.02 10.18 27.56
CA ASP A 19 17.74 10.02 26.89
C ASP A 19 16.72 9.45 27.89
N GLN A 20 15.67 10.22 28.16
CA GLN A 20 14.57 9.79 29.01
C GLN A 20 13.42 9.20 28.20
N THR A 21 13.51 9.26 26.88
CA THR A 21 12.50 8.74 25.95
C THR A 21 13.08 7.56 25.19
N GLN A 22 12.25 6.92 24.36
CA GLN A 22 12.69 5.85 23.47
C GLN A 22 12.60 6.24 21.99
N ASP A 23 12.29 7.50 21.70
CA ASP A 23 12.00 8.03 20.37
C ASP A 23 12.81 9.29 20.00
N THR A 24 13.52 9.91 20.94
CA THR A 24 14.39 11.05 20.64
C THR A 24 15.64 10.62 19.87
N ILE A 25 15.84 11.22 18.70
CA ILE A 25 17.01 10.99 17.84
C ILE A 25 18.07 12.06 18.09
N VAL A 26 17.67 13.33 18.15
CA VAL A 26 18.57 14.46 18.37
C VAL A 26 18.07 15.30 19.53
N TRP A 27 18.99 15.71 20.39
CA TRP A 27 18.74 16.66 21.46
C TRP A 27 19.86 17.70 21.54
N LYS A 28 19.49 18.99 21.47
CA LYS A 28 20.39 20.12 21.61
C LYS A 28 20.57 20.45 23.09
N PHE A 29 21.80 20.44 23.56
CA PHE A 29 22.15 20.89 24.90
C PHE A 29 21.90 22.38 25.02
N GLN A 30 20.91 22.75 25.84
CA GLN A 30 20.53 24.14 26.05
C GLN A 30 21.29 24.73 27.23
N ARG A 31 21.95 25.87 27.00
CA ARG A 31 22.55 26.68 28.06
C ARG A 31 22.23 28.15 27.83
N ARG A 32 22.22 28.93 28.91
CA ARG A 32 22.31 30.39 28.83
C ARG A 32 23.59 30.77 28.05
N ASP A 33 23.39 31.47 26.94
CA ASP A 33 24.42 32.02 26.03
C ASP A 33 25.30 31.02 25.24
N ASN A 34 24.97 29.71 25.27
CA ASN A 34 25.69 28.60 24.60
C ASN A 34 27.22 28.61 24.74
N ALA A 35 27.74 29.28 25.78
CA ALA A 35 29.16 29.38 26.05
C ALA A 35 29.65 28.16 26.82
N ILE A 36 30.63 27.45 26.27
CA ILE A 36 31.34 26.36 26.92
C ILE A 36 32.60 26.90 27.59
N LYS A 37 32.75 26.61 28.89
CA LYS A 37 33.95 26.98 29.64
C LYS A 37 35.15 26.15 29.16
N ASN A 38 36.30 26.79 29.00
CA ASN A 38 37.53 26.05 28.70
C ASN A 38 37.84 25.06 29.83
N GLY A 39 38.04 23.80 29.47
CA GLY A 39 38.25 22.68 30.39
C GLY A 39 37.01 21.84 30.67
N ALA A 40 35.80 22.25 30.23
CA ALA A 40 34.54 21.52 30.44
C ALA A 40 34.67 20.02 30.13
N GLN A 41 33.90 19.19 30.83
CA GLN A 41 33.83 17.75 30.62
C GLN A 41 32.61 17.42 29.76
N LEU A 42 32.83 16.82 28.60
CA LEU A 42 31.79 16.21 27.79
C LEU A 42 31.74 14.71 28.11
N ILE A 43 30.56 14.22 28.47
CA ILE A 43 30.32 12.80 28.71
C ILE A 43 29.33 12.31 27.66
N VAL A 44 29.81 11.43 26.78
CA VAL A 44 29.03 10.82 25.70
C VAL A 44 28.79 9.36 26.09
N ARG A 45 27.53 8.92 26.13
CA ARG A 45 27.20 7.50 26.40
C ARG A 45 27.46 6.63 25.16
N GLU A 46 27.45 5.32 25.33
CA GLU A 46 27.78 4.33 24.30
C GLU A 46 26.92 4.41 23.04
N SER A 47 25.61 4.61 23.21
CA SER A 47 24.65 4.65 22.10
C SER A 47 24.37 6.07 21.58
N GLN A 48 25.33 6.98 21.73
CA GLN A 48 25.20 8.34 21.23
C GLN A 48 26.53 8.92 20.78
N LYS A 49 26.44 9.98 19.98
CA LYS A 49 27.56 10.84 19.58
C LYS A 49 27.19 12.29 19.86
N ALA A 50 28.17 13.12 20.21
CA ALA A 50 27.97 14.55 20.38
C ALA A 50 28.54 15.33 19.18
N VAL A 51 27.70 16.10 18.52
CA VAL A 51 28.01 16.92 17.34
C VAL A 51 28.14 18.37 17.78
N PHE A 52 29.28 18.97 17.49
CA PHE A 52 29.56 20.37 17.80
C PHE A 52 29.37 21.19 16.54
N MET A 53 28.57 22.25 16.61
CA MET A 53 28.41 23.23 15.55
C MET A 53 28.89 24.60 16.03
N HIS A 54 29.69 25.27 15.22
CA HIS A 54 30.23 26.60 15.51
C HIS A 54 29.85 27.55 14.37
N GLU A 55 29.16 28.66 14.71
CA GLU A 55 28.71 29.68 13.75
C GLU A 55 27.96 29.10 12.52
N GLY A 56 27.20 28.01 12.73
CA GLY A 56 26.45 27.34 11.66
C GLY A 56 27.26 26.36 10.80
N ILE A 57 28.53 26.13 11.12
CA ILE A 57 29.39 25.14 10.46
C ILE A 57 29.55 23.91 11.36
N LEU A 58 29.43 22.72 10.74
CA LEU A 58 29.71 21.45 11.40
C LEU A 58 31.19 21.42 11.83
N GLY A 59 31.42 21.29 13.13
CA GLY A 59 32.74 21.20 13.74
C GLY A 59 33.17 19.75 13.89
N ASP A 60 33.04 19.24 15.11
CA ASP A 60 33.59 17.94 15.51
C ASP A 60 32.49 17.00 15.99
N VAL A 61 32.71 15.70 15.81
CA VAL A 61 31.82 14.63 16.27
C VAL A 61 32.56 13.78 17.30
N PHE A 62 32.13 13.85 18.56
CA PHE A 62 32.70 13.10 19.67
C PHE A 62 31.97 11.77 19.84
N GLY A 63 32.74 10.68 19.84
CA GLY A 63 32.24 9.34 20.15
C GLY A 63 32.05 9.09 21.65
N PRO A 64 31.63 7.87 22.05
CA PRO A 64 31.43 7.50 23.44
C PRO A 64 32.65 7.71 24.34
N GLY A 65 32.39 8.08 25.59
CA GLY A 65 33.42 8.28 26.61
C GLY A 65 33.43 9.68 27.21
N ARG A 66 34.45 9.92 28.03
CA ARG A 66 34.67 11.23 28.68
C ARG A 66 35.73 12.00 27.93
N HIS A 67 35.35 13.18 27.45
CA HIS A 67 36.21 14.10 26.72
C HIS A 67 36.38 15.39 27.52
N ARG A 68 37.62 15.86 27.63
CA ARG A 68 37.87 17.22 28.15
C ARG A 68 37.80 18.17 26.97
N LEU A 69 37.01 19.24 27.06
CA LEU A 69 36.87 20.24 26.01
C LEU A 69 37.81 21.41 26.28
N THR A 70 38.71 21.68 25.36
CA THR A 70 39.62 22.84 25.40
C THR A 70 39.71 23.43 24.01
N THR A 71 39.97 24.74 23.89
CA THR A 71 40.06 25.40 22.57
C THR A 71 41.08 24.71 21.63
N ASN A 72 42.08 24.03 22.19
CA ASN A 72 43.15 23.34 21.46
C ASN A 72 42.78 21.94 20.94
N ASN A 73 41.68 21.34 21.43
CA ASN A 73 41.31 19.96 21.10
C ASN A 73 40.01 19.83 20.31
N ILE A 74 39.45 20.97 19.91
CA ILE A 74 38.32 21.07 19.00
C ILE A 74 38.91 21.61 17.68
N PRO A 75 39.22 20.74 16.70
CA PRO A 75 39.78 21.11 15.40
C PRO A 75 39.17 22.36 14.75
N ILE A 76 37.84 22.53 14.77
CA ILE A 76 37.20 23.70 14.15
C ILE A 76 37.62 25.00 14.85
N LEU A 77 37.75 24.98 16.18
CA LEU A 77 38.23 26.11 16.97
C LEU A 77 39.75 26.26 16.86
N THR A 78 40.50 25.19 16.61
CA THR A 78 41.96 25.21 16.45
C THR A 78 42.35 25.93 15.15
N SER A 79 41.57 25.76 14.08
CA SER A 79 41.71 26.50 12.81
C SER A 79 41.44 28.01 12.99
N LEU A 80 40.45 28.37 13.81
CA LEU A 80 40.11 29.76 14.17
C LEU A 80 41.05 30.37 15.22
N SER A 81 41.76 29.54 16.00
CA SER A 81 42.65 29.94 17.11
C SER A 81 43.97 30.58 16.67
N ASN A 82 44.22 30.76 15.37
CA ASN A 82 45.30 31.65 14.91
C ASN A 82 45.07 33.13 15.29
N TRP A 83 43.89 33.48 15.83
CA TRP A 83 43.64 34.77 16.47
C TRP A 83 44.32 34.83 17.85
N LYS A 84 45.30 35.73 17.99
CA LYS A 84 46.26 35.88 19.12
C LYS A 84 45.65 36.08 20.53
N TYR A 85 44.33 36.09 20.66
CA TYR A 85 43.57 36.39 21.88
C TYR A 85 42.55 35.29 22.27
N ALA A 86 42.42 34.19 21.53
CA ALA A 86 41.40 33.15 21.73
C ALA A 86 41.82 31.99 22.66
N PHE A 87 43.10 31.86 22.99
CA PHE A 87 43.61 30.77 23.83
C PHE A 87 43.19 30.96 25.30
N GLY A 88 42.24 30.14 25.77
CA GLY A 88 41.77 30.17 27.16
C GLY A 88 40.37 30.76 27.38
N ALA A 89 39.81 31.46 26.40
CA ALA A 89 38.49 32.07 26.50
C ALA A 89 37.36 31.02 26.39
N PRO A 90 36.19 31.25 27.03
CA PRO A 90 34.97 30.52 26.71
C PRO A 90 34.65 30.65 25.23
N PHE A 91 34.14 29.57 24.63
CA PHE A 91 33.77 29.55 23.22
C PHE A 91 32.27 29.25 23.09
N GLN A 92 31.62 29.84 22.08
CA GLN A 92 30.21 29.57 21.79
C GLN A 92 30.12 28.47 20.75
N CYS A 93 29.44 27.38 21.09
CA CYS A 93 29.11 26.34 20.14
C CYS A 93 27.82 25.63 20.53
N ASP A 94 27.05 25.25 19.53
CA ASP A 94 25.88 24.42 19.73
C ASP A 94 26.32 22.97 19.86
N THR A 95 25.88 22.29 20.91
CA THR A 95 26.16 20.88 21.15
C THR A 95 24.88 20.08 20.95
N PHE A 96 24.88 19.16 19.99
CA PHE A 96 23.80 18.23 19.75
C PHE A 96 24.22 16.84 20.17
N PHE A 97 23.42 16.16 20.96
CA PHE A 97 23.56 14.74 21.19
C PHE A 97 22.66 14.00 20.21
N VAL A 98 23.23 13.01 19.53
CA VAL A 98 22.56 12.22 18.50
C VAL A 98 22.62 10.76 18.89
N SER A 99 21.47 10.12 18.98
CA SER A 99 21.37 8.70 19.27
C SER A 99 21.82 7.87 18.08
N THR A 100 22.77 6.97 18.31
CA THR A 100 23.27 6.01 17.31
C THR A 100 22.73 4.60 17.54
N ARG A 101 21.73 4.44 18.42
CA ARG A 101 21.04 3.16 18.59
C ARG A 101 20.18 2.86 17.37
N GLN A 102 19.78 1.60 17.27
CA GLN A 102 18.80 1.17 16.29
C GLN A 102 17.39 1.57 16.74
N PHE A 103 16.68 2.31 15.88
CA PHE A 103 15.27 2.61 16.01
C PHE A 103 14.48 1.51 15.29
N THR A 104 13.75 0.73 16.07
CA THR A 104 13.01 -0.44 15.57
C THR A 104 11.53 -0.15 15.40
N ASN A 105 10.83 -1.04 14.68
CA ASN A 105 9.37 -1.05 14.56
C ASN A 105 8.77 0.25 14.01
N GLN A 106 9.51 0.95 13.16
CA GLN A 106 9.01 2.13 12.47
C GLN A 106 8.06 1.70 11.38
N LYS A 107 6.86 2.27 11.30
CA LYS A 107 5.83 1.77 10.39
C LYS A 107 5.91 2.43 9.03
N TRP A 108 5.78 1.62 7.98
CA TRP A 108 5.63 2.10 6.60
C TRP A 108 4.38 1.49 5.97
N GLY A 109 3.90 2.13 4.91
CA GLY A 109 2.79 1.59 4.12
C GLY A 109 2.44 2.48 2.93
N THR A 110 1.82 1.87 1.94
CA THR A 110 1.40 2.53 0.71
C THR A 110 0.21 3.44 0.99
N ARG A 111 0.36 4.74 0.71
CA ARG A 111 -0.75 5.71 0.89
C ARG A 111 -1.89 5.48 -0.10
N ASN A 112 -1.54 5.20 -1.35
CA ASN A 112 -2.47 4.86 -2.41
C ASN A 112 -2.24 3.41 -2.84
N PRO A 113 -3.27 2.70 -3.32
CA PRO A 113 -3.09 1.39 -3.91
C PRO A 113 -2.12 1.45 -5.10
N ILE A 114 -1.24 0.47 -5.18
CA ILE A 114 -0.33 0.27 -6.30
C ILE A 114 -1.04 -0.58 -7.34
N MET A 115 -1.08 -0.10 -8.58
CA MET A 115 -1.63 -0.87 -9.69
C MET A 115 -0.59 -1.85 -10.20
N MET A 116 -0.93 -3.13 -10.21
CA MET A 116 -0.10 -4.22 -10.74
C MET A 116 -0.88 -4.98 -11.80
N ARG A 117 -0.20 -5.45 -12.85
CA ARG A 117 -0.80 -6.38 -13.81
C ARG A 117 -0.45 -7.80 -13.39
N ASP A 118 -1.44 -8.50 -12.87
CA ASP A 118 -1.34 -9.89 -12.47
C ASP A 118 -1.70 -10.82 -13.65
N PRO A 119 -0.98 -11.94 -13.85
CA PRO A 119 -1.30 -12.90 -14.91
C PRO A 119 -2.65 -13.60 -14.77
N GLU A 120 -3.13 -13.82 -13.55
CA GLU A 120 -4.37 -14.55 -13.25
C GLU A 120 -5.58 -13.61 -13.09
N PHE A 121 -5.37 -12.43 -12.48
CA PHE A 121 -6.44 -11.48 -12.16
C PHE A 121 -6.47 -10.24 -13.06
N GLY A 122 -5.48 -10.05 -13.94
CA GLY A 122 -5.37 -8.84 -14.75
C GLY A 122 -4.96 -7.62 -13.91
N PRO A 123 -5.45 -6.40 -14.21
CA PRO A 123 -5.07 -5.20 -13.45
C PRO A 123 -5.69 -5.21 -12.05
N ILE A 124 -4.86 -5.39 -11.02
CA ILE A 124 -5.26 -5.37 -9.62
C ILE A 124 -4.63 -4.20 -8.86
N ARG A 125 -5.24 -3.83 -7.73
CA ARG A 125 -4.80 -2.72 -6.87
C ARG A 125 -4.37 -3.27 -5.51
N LEU A 126 -3.07 -3.29 -5.27
CA LEU A 126 -2.47 -3.81 -4.05
C LEU A 126 -2.22 -2.70 -3.05
N ARG A 127 -2.38 -3.00 -1.76
CA ARG A 127 -1.87 -2.13 -0.69
C ARG A 127 -0.86 -2.93 0.13
N ALA A 128 0.24 -2.30 0.52
CA ALA A 128 1.26 -2.95 1.32
C ALA A 128 1.57 -2.14 2.56
N PHE A 129 1.91 -2.83 3.65
CA PHE A 129 2.40 -2.21 4.87
C PHE A 129 3.39 -3.13 5.58
N GLY A 130 4.15 -2.53 6.48
CA GLY A 130 5.01 -3.26 7.37
C GLY A 130 5.81 -2.34 8.28
N SER A 131 7.02 -2.78 8.61
CA SER A 131 7.92 -2.05 9.49
C SER A 131 9.34 -1.95 8.93
N TYR A 132 10.09 -0.99 9.43
CA TYR A 132 11.50 -0.81 9.11
C TYR A 132 12.29 -0.44 10.37
N CYS A 133 13.59 -0.66 10.29
CA CYS A 133 14.54 -0.33 11.33
C CYS A 133 15.64 0.54 10.74
N PHE A 134 16.03 1.60 11.44
CA PHE A 134 17.13 2.46 11.00
C PHE A 134 18.05 2.82 12.16
N GLN A 135 19.25 3.29 11.85
CA GLN A 135 20.19 3.85 12.83
C GLN A 135 20.93 5.05 12.23
N VAL A 136 21.28 6.03 13.04
CA VAL A 136 22.10 7.15 12.59
C VAL A 136 23.57 6.72 12.52
N THR A 137 24.16 6.75 11.34
CA THR A 137 25.56 6.35 11.09
C THR A 137 26.47 7.58 10.99
N ASP A 138 25.99 8.65 10.37
CA ASP A 138 26.65 9.95 10.30
C ASP A 138 25.80 11.05 10.97
N PRO A 139 26.04 11.31 12.28
CA PRO A 139 25.36 12.35 13.03
C PRO A 139 25.55 13.76 12.46
N GLY A 140 26.70 14.04 11.83
CA GLY A 140 26.99 15.37 11.30
C GLY A 140 26.10 15.69 10.12
N THR A 141 26.01 14.74 9.18
CA THR A 141 25.08 14.82 8.05
C THR A 141 23.63 14.83 8.53
N PHE A 142 23.27 13.97 9.50
CA PHE A 142 21.91 13.94 10.04
C PHE A 142 21.48 15.28 10.64
N VAL A 143 22.31 15.89 11.50
CA VAL A 143 22.00 17.18 12.12
C VAL A 143 21.86 18.27 11.05
N LYS A 144 22.76 18.28 10.06
CA LYS A 144 22.75 19.28 8.97
C LYS A 144 21.52 19.16 8.06
N GLN A 145 21.12 17.94 7.69
CA GLN A 145 20.07 17.70 6.69
C GLN A 145 18.67 17.62 7.29
N ILE A 146 18.54 17.08 8.51
CA ILE A 146 17.24 16.73 9.11
C ILE A 146 16.88 17.64 10.29
N SER A 147 17.77 17.75 11.28
CA SER A 147 17.45 18.44 12.54
C SER A 147 17.45 19.97 12.39
N GLY A 148 18.34 20.51 11.55
CA GLY A 148 18.44 21.94 11.31
C GLY A 148 18.70 22.72 12.60
N THR A 149 17.77 23.61 12.97
CA THR A 149 17.82 24.40 14.21
C THR A 149 16.94 23.88 15.34
N ASN A 150 16.20 22.79 15.11
CA ASN A 150 15.29 22.26 16.12
C ASN A 150 16.09 21.76 17.33
N ALA A 151 15.62 22.10 18.53
CA ALA A 151 16.30 21.73 19.76
C ALA A 151 16.14 20.24 20.10
N ASP A 152 15.11 19.62 19.58
CA ASP A 152 14.79 18.21 19.74
C ASP A 152 14.21 17.68 18.43
N TYR A 153 14.51 16.42 18.13
CA TYR A 153 14.01 15.75 16.94
C TYR A 153 13.80 14.27 17.23
N ASP A 154 12.61 13.78 16.91
CA ASP A 154 12.14 12.44 17.26
C ASP A 154 11.85 11.58 16.02
N THR A 155 11.52 10.31 16.25
CA THR A 155 11.12 9.39 15.18
C THR A 155 9.85 9.83 14.45
N ALA A 156 8.92 10.51 15.11
CA ALA A 156 7.69 10.99 14.48
C ALA A 156 7.97 12.07 13.42
N GLY A 157 8.95 12.95 13.68
CA GLY A 157 9.38 14.01 12.77
C GLY A 157 9.89 13.49 11.43
N ILE A 158 10.64 12.37 11.43
CA ILE A 158 11.22 11.80 10.21
C ILE A 158 10.32 10.75 9.53
N ALA A 159 9.39 10.16 10.30
CA ALA A 159 8.58 9.05 9.84
C ALA A 159 7.80 9.36 8.55
N ALA A 160 7.28 10.58 8.40
CA ALA A 160 6.52 10.95 7.20
C ALA A 160 7.38 10.95 5.94
N GLN A 161 8.60 11.48 6.02
CA GLN A 161 9.54 11.54 4.89
C GLN A 161 9.98 10.13 4.50
N PHE A 162 10.45 9.34 5.46
CA PHE A 162 10.90 7.98 5.21
C PHE A 162 9.76 7.09 4.70
N ARG A 163 8.56 7.16 5.30
CA ARG A 163 7.41 6.38 4.81
C ARG A 163 7.09 6.67 3.34
N ASN A 164 7.13 7.94 2.92
CA ASN A 164 6.84 8.31 1.53
C ASN A 164 7.91 7.71 0.58
N MET A 165 9.19 7.87 0.92
CA MET A 165 10.31 7.35 0.14
C MET A 165 10.25 5.81 0.02
N LEU A 166 10.11 5.12 1.16
CA LEU A 166 9.95 3.67 1.23
C LEU A 166 8.76 3.18 0.41
N SER A 167 7.60 3.82 0.52
CA SER A 167 6.40 3.43 -0.23
C SER A 167 6.55 3.58 -1.75
N ALA A 168 7.27 4.61 -2.20
CA ALA A 168 7.52 4.84 -3.62
C ALA A 168 8.46 3.77 -4.19
N ARG A 169 9.55 3.45 -3.47
CA ARG A 169 10.53 2.44 -3.89
C ARG A 169 9.99 1.03 -3.83
N PHE A 170 9.15 0.73 -2.84
CA PHE A 170 8.42 -0.53 -2.80
C PHE A 170 7.51 -0.69 -4.03
N ALA A 171 6.79 0.36 -4.44
CA ALA A 171 5.91 0.30 -5.61
C ALA A 171 6.66 0.06 -6.92
N ASP A 172 7.85 0.66 -7.04
CA ASP A 172 8.76 0.46 -8.17
C ASP A 172 9.25 -0.99 -8.23
N ALA A 173 9.78 -1.52 -7.12
CA ALA A 173 10.25 -2.91 -7.02
C ALA A 173 9.13 -3.94 -7.30
N LEU A 174 7.92 -3.69 -6.80
CA LEU A 174 6.76 -4.55 -7.06
C LEU A 174 6.43 -4.63 -8.57
N GLY A 175 6.59 -3.53 -9.30
CA GLY A 175 6.41 -3.50 -10.74
C GLY A 175 7.51 -4.22 -11.52
N GLU A 176 8.76 -4.10 -11.06
CA GLU A 176 9.95 -4.71 -11.70
C GLU A 176 9.97 -6.25 -11.59
N MET A 177 9.58 -6.81 -10.44
CA MET A 177 9.74 -8.24 -10.18
C MET A 177 8.73 -9.12 -10.93
N GLN A 178 7.61 -8.57 -11.38
CA GLN A 178 6.55 -9.28 -12.12
C GLN A 178 6.07 -10.57 -11.44
N ILE A 179 6.12 -10.63 -10.10
CA ILE A 179 5.68 -11.79 -9.31
C ILE A 179 4.14 -11.78 -9.21
N PRO A 180 3.45 -12.91 -9.46
CA PRO A 180 2.01 -13.00 -9.26
C PRO A 180 1.60 -12.69 -7.83
N ALA A 181 0.43 -12.09 -7.63
CA ALA A 181 -0.01 -11.55 -6.34
C ALA A 181 -0.07 -12.61 -5.23
N LEU A 182 -0.45 -13.84 -5.59
CA LEU A 182 -0.54 -14.97 -4.66
C LEU A 182 0.84 -15.52 -4.24
N ASP A 183 1.86 -15.29 -5.06
CA ASP A 183 3.23 -15.75 -4.82
C ASP A 183 4.08 -14.69 -4.09
N LEU A 184 3.61 -13.45 -3.98
CA LEU A 184 4.33 -12.36 -3.32
C LEU A 184 4.71 -12.71 -1.88
N ALA A 185 3.82 -13.37 -1.13
CA ALA A 185 4.04 -13.73 0.26
C ALA A 185 5.25 -14.66 0.45
N ALA A 186 5.55 -15.51 -0.53
CA ALA A 186 6.72 -16.38 -0.50
C ALA A 186 8.04 -15.63 -0.70
N ASN A 187 7.99 -14.37 -1.16
CA ASN A 187 9.15 -13.57 -1.56
C ASN A 187 9.31 -12.30 -0.70
N TYR A 188 8.58 -12.16 0.41
CA TYR A 188 8.64 -10.95 1.24
C TYR A 188 10.02 -10.69 1.84
N ASN A 189 10.79 -11.73 2.16
CA ASN A 189 12.12 -11.56 2.75
C ASN A 189 13.11 -11.06 1.70
N GLU A 190 13.13 -11.71 0.53
CA GLU A 190 13.96 -11.37 -0.61
C GLU A 190 13.66 -9.94 -1.08
N MET A 191 12.37 -9.59 -1.22
CA MET A 191 11.96 -8.21 -1.51
C MET A 191 12.43 -7.24 -0.44
N GLY A 192 12.35 -7.63 0.83
CA GLY A 192 12.78 -6.82 1.96
C GLY A 192 14.27 -6.49 1.92
N ASP A 193 15.09 -7.52 1.71
CA ASP A 193 16.54 -7.41 1.64
C ASP A 193 17.00 -6.61 0.40
N ASP A 194 16.43 -6.91 -0.78
CA ASP A 194 16.70 -6.19 -2.02
C ASP A 194 16.36 -4.70 -1.91
N LEU A 195 15.19 -4.38 -1.32
CA LEU A 195 14.79 -3.00 -1.10
C LEU A 195 15.72 -2.30 -0.11
N CYS A 196 16.13 -2.99 0.95
CA CYS A 196 17.10 -2.47 1.91
C CYS A 196 18.41 -2.04 1.21
N GLU A 197 18.96 -2.90 0.35
CA GLU A 197 20.18 -2.60 -0.41
C GLU A 197 19.97 -1.46 -1.41
N LYS A 198 18.88 -1.49 -2.19
CA LYS A 198 18.56 -0.44 -3.17
C LYS A 198 18.33 0.93 -2.54
N LEU A 199 17.73 0.98 -1.35
CA LEU A 199 17.39 2.21 -0.65
C LEU A 199 18.57 2.82 0.12
N GLN A 200 19.58 2.02 0.48
CA GLN A 200 20.67 2.46 1.34
C GLN A 200 21.36 3.76 0.86
N PRO A 201 21.66 3.97 -0.45
CA PRO A 201 22.26 5.22 -0.93
C PRO A 201 21.41 6.47 -0.65
N GLU A 202 20.08 6.38 -0.74
CA GLU A 202 19.18 7.50 -0.42
C GLU A 202 19.15 7.79 1.09
N PHE A 203 19.27 6.76 1.93
CA PHE A 203 19.39 6.93 3.38
C PHE A 203 20.75 7.50 3.80
N ASP A 204 21.83 7.16 3.08
CA ASP A 204 23.17 7.69 3.32
C ASP A 204 23.22 9.22 3.13
N GLU A 205 22.44 9.79 2.21
CA GLU A 205 22.31 11.24 2.03
C GLU A 205 21.81 11.97 3.30
N TYR A 206 21.07 11.25 4.15
CA TYR A 206 20.57 11.75 5.43
C TYR A 206 21.46 11.34 6.62
N GLY A 207 22.56 10.63 6.39
CA GLY A 207 23.43 10.09 7.44
C GLY A 207 22.81 8.93 8.23
N VAL A 208 21.90 8.18 7.59
CA VAL A 208 21.14 7.09 8.20
C VAL A 208 21.42 5.77 7.47
N SER A 209 21.41 4.67 8.22
CA SER A 209 21.39 3.32 7.63
C SER A 209 20.04 2.67 7.82
N LEU A 210 19.49 2.13 6.73
CA LEU A 210 18.28 1.32 6.72
C LEU A 210 18.66 -0.13 7.01
N THR A 211 18.69 -0.47 8.30
CA THR A 211 19.16 -1.77 8.79
C THR A 211 18.21 -2.94 8.47
N LYS A 212 16.91 -2.67 8.32
CA LYS A 212 15.91 -3.70 8.02
C LYS A 212 14.68 -3.10 7.39
N PHE A 213 14.12 -3.77 6.39
CA PHE A 213 12.85 -3.44 5.77
C PHE A 213 11.97 -4.70 5.75
N LEU A 214 10.84 -4.65 6.44
CA LEU A 214 9.92 -5.76 6.62
C LEU A 214 8.59 -5.47 5.92
N ILE A 215 8.19 -6.38 5.04
CA ILE A 215 6.84 -6.42 4.48
C ILE A 215 6.02 -7.33 5.40
N GLU A 216 5.02 -6.77 6.09
CA GLU A 216 4.15 -7.54 6.99
C GLU A 216 2.97 -8.12 6.20
N ASN A 217 2.39 -7.34 5.27
CA ASN A 217 1.29 -7.79 4.44
C ASN A 217 1.17 -6.96 3.15
N ILE A 218 0.82 -7.64 2.07
CA ILE A 218 0.29 -7.06 0.83
C ILE A 218 -1.17 -7.53 0.73
N SER A 219 -2.11 -6.61 0.85
CA SER A 219 -3.55 -6.88 0.79
C SER A 219 -4.07 -6.76 -0.64
N LEU A 220 -4.94 -7.70 -0.98
CA LEU A 220 -5.70 -7.73 -2.21
C LEU A 220 -6.93 -6.82 -2.09
N PRO A 221 -7.50 -6.34 -3.20
CA PRO A 221 -8.79 -5.67 -3.16
C PRO A 221 -9.90 -6.70 -2.87
N GLU A 222 -10.94 -6.27 -2.15
CA GLU A 222 -12.06 -7.12 -1.71
C GLU A 222 -12.73 -7.90 -2.85
N GLU A 223 -12.78 -7.32 -4.06
CA GLU A 223 -13.33 -7.97 -5.25
C GLU A 223 -12.52 -9.23 -5.66
N VAL A 224 -11.19 -9.15 -5.55
CA VAL A 224 -10.29 -10.27 -5.85
C VAL A 224 -10.35 -11.31 -4.75
N GLU A 225 -10.42 -10.90 -3.48
CA GLU A 225 -10.61 -11.82 -2.34
C GLU A 225 -11.91 -12.62 -2.48
N LYS A 226 -13.05 -11.96 -2.78
CA LYS A 226 -14.33 -12.64 -3.02
C LYS A 226 -14.28 -13.61 -4.20
N ALA A 227 -13.58 -13.23 -5.27
CA ALA A 227 -13.40 -14.11 -6.43
C ALA A 227 -12.56 -15.35 -6.08
N LEU A 228 -11.49 -15.17 -5.29
CA LEU A 228 -10.65 -16.25 -4.77
C LEU A 228 -11.43 -17.19 -3.85
N ASP A 229 -12.21 -16.67 -2.90
CA ASP A 229 -13.04 -17.48 -2.01
C ASP A 229 -14.10 -18.28 -2.79
N THR A 230 -14.68 -17.66 -3.81
CA THR A 230 -15.63 -18.32 -4.70
C THR A 230 -14.95 -19.45 -5.50
N ARG A 231 -13.77 -19.19 -6.09
CA ARG A 231 -13.01 -20.21 -6.83
C ARG A 231 -12.56 -21.35 -5.92
N SER A 232 -12.10 -21.03 -4.72
CA SER A 232 -11.63 -22.00 -3.74
C SER A 232 -12.77 -22.88 -3.22
N SER A 233 -13.93 -22.29 -2.91
CA SER A 233 -15.13 -23.05 -2.54
C SER A 233 -15.60 -23.96 -3.67
N MET A 234 -15.56 -23.51 -4.94
CA MET A 234 -15.87 -24.39 -6.09
C MET A 234 -14.87 -25.55 -6.22
N GLY A 235 -13.58 -25.31 -6.00
CA GLY A 235 -12.52 -26.34 -6.05
C GLY A 235 -12.64 -27.37 -4.94
N VAL A 236 -12.92 -26.94 -3.70
CA VAL A 236 -13.12 -27.84 -2.54
C VAL A 236 -14.41 -28.65 -2.68
N LEU A 237 -15.47 -28.05 -3.21
CA LEU A 237 -16.76 -28.73 -3.39
C LEU A 237 -16.73 -29.72 -4.57
N GLY A 238 -15.74 -29.63 -5.47
CA GLY A 238 -15.38 -30.60 -6.51
C GLY A 238 -16.45 -30.87 -7.59
N ASN A 239 -17.70 -30.46 -7.34
CA ASN A 239 -18.87 -30.81 -8.13
C ASN A 239 -19.76 -29.57 -8.30
N MET A 240 -20.00 -29.17 -9.54
CA MET A 240 -20.82 -28.00 -9.89
C MET A 240 -22.25 -28.10 -9.31
N ASN A 241 -22.78 -29.33 -9.19
CA ASN A 241 -24.07 -29.60 -8.53
C ASN A 241 -24.07 -29.28 -7.03
N THR A 242 -22.97 -29.57 -6.33
CA THR A 242 -22.82 -29.27 -4.90
C THR A 242 -22.73 -27.76 -4.68
N TYR A 243 -22.15 -27.00 -5.62
CA TYR A 243 -22.10 -25.54 -5.53
C TYR A 243 -23.48 -24.89 -5.70
N THR A 244 -24.29 -25.35 -6.66
CA THR A 244 -25.67 -24.88 -6.79
C THR A 244 -26.47 -25.18 -5.52
N GLN A 245 -26.35 -26.40 -4.98
CA GLN A 245 -26.97 -26.77 -3.70
C GLN A 245 -26.45 -25.92 -2.53
N PHE A 246 -25.14 -25.64 -2.47
CA PHE A 246 -24.52 -24.81 -1.42
C PHE A 246 -24.98 -23.35 -1.49
N LYS A 247 -25.06 -22.75 -2.69
CA LYS A 247 -25.61 -21.40 -2.86
C LYS A 247 -27.09 -21.32 -2.49
N THR A 248 -27.87 -22.33 -2.86
CA THR A 248 -29.28 -22.42 -2.43
C THR A 248 -29.38 -22.56 -0.91
N ALA A 249 -28.53 -23.37 -0.29
CA ALA A 249 -28.51 -23.55 1.16
C ALA A 249 -28.08 -22.29 1.92
N ASN A 250 -27.04 -21.58 1.47
CA ASN A 250 -26.61 -20.31 2.06
C ASN A 250 -27.67 -19.22 1.88
N ALA A 251 -28.30 -19.13 0.70
CA ALA A 251 -29.40 -18.19 0.49
C ALA A 251 -30.57 -18.45 1.43
N ILE A 252 -30.91 -19.73 1.68
CA ILE A 252 -31.92 -20.14 2.68
C ILE A 252 -31.47 -19.77 4.10
N GLY A 253 -30.18 -19.93 4.43
CA GLY A 253 -29.60 -19.55 5.73
C GLY A 253 -29.61 -18.04 5.99
N ASP A 254 -29.18 -17.23 5.03
CA ASP A 254 -29.18 -15.76 5.10
C ASP A 254 -30.61 -15.19 5.16
N MET A 255 -31.58 -15.88 4.51
CA MET A 255 -33.01 -15.56 4.64
C MET A 255 -33.59 -15.99 5.99
N ALA A 256 -33.09 -17.06 6.60
CA ALA A 256 -33.51 -17.52 7.93
C ALA A 256 -32.94 -16.66 9.06
N GLN A 257 -31.75 -16.08 8.88
CA GLN A 257 -31.15 -15.12 9.83
C GLN A 257 -31.82 -13.74 9.80
N ASN A 258 -32.63 -13.43 8.77
CA ASN A 258 -33.55 -12.29 8.80
C ASN A 258 -34.83 -12.67 9.56
N GLU A 259 -34.76 -12.62 10.90
CA GLU A 259 -35.84 -12.99 11.84
C GLU A 259 -37.14 -12.16 11.72
N GLY A 260 -37.23 -11.21 10.78
CA GLY A 260 -38.47 -10.47 10.46
C GLY A 260 -39.38 -11.12 9.40
N GLY A 261 -38.95 -12.20 8.74
CA GLY A 261 -39.64 -12.78 7.57
C GLY A 261 -40.49 -14.03 7.81
N GLY A 262 -40.62 -14.49 9.07
CA GLY A 262 -41.18 -15.81 9.42
C GLY A 262 -42.64 -16.08 9.03
N GLY A 263 -43.41 -15.05 8.65
CA GLY A 263 -44.79 -15.21 8.19
C GLY A 263 -44.96 -15.49 6.69
N ASN A 264 -43.90 -15.29 5.88
CA ASN A 264 -44.04 -15.29 4.42
C ASN A 264 -43.65 -16.63 3.75
N MET A 265 -43.19 -17.61 4.52
CA MET A 265 -42.71 -18.89 3.99
C MET A 265 -43.82 -19.76 3.39
N MET A 266 -45.02 -19.75 3.99
CA MET A 266 -46.17 -20.50 3.44
C MET A 266 -46.89 -19.74 2.31
N GLY A 267 -46.83 -18.40 2.33
CA GLY A 267 -47.43 -17.54 1.30
C GLY A 267 -46.62 -17.49 0.01
N MET A 268 -45.29 -17.63 0.08
CA MET A 268 -44.42 -17.57 -1.09
C MET A 268 -44.31 -18.91 -1.84
N ILE A 269 -44.35 -20.05 -1.14
CA ILE A 269 -44.45 -21.38 -1.80
C ILE A 269 -45.81 -21.55 -2.48
N ALA A 270 -46.90 -21.02 -1.90
CA ALA A 270 -48.21 -20.96 -2.55
C ALA A 270 -48.28 -19.90 -3.67
N GLY A 271 -47.52 -18.80 -3.56
CA GLY A 271 -47.48 -17.72 -4.55
C GLY A 271 -46.73 -18.06 -5.84
N VAL A 272 -45.71 -18.92 -5.79
CA VAL A 272 -44.95 -19.36 -6.98
C VAL A 272 -45.79 -20.25 -7.91
N ASN A 273 -46.75 -21.02 -7.37
CA ASN A 273 -47.60 -21.90 -8.19
C ASN A 273 -48.91 -21.23 -8.68
N MET A 274 -49.31 -20.08 -8.11
CA MET A 274 -50.53 -19.33 -8.47
C MET A 274 -50.25 -18.04 -9.25
N GLY A 275 -48.99 -17.56 -9.28
CA GLY A 275 -48.60 -16.31 -9.95
C GLY A 275 -48.53 -16.36 -11.49
N GLN A 276 -48.60 -17.55 -12.10
CA GLN A 276 -48.46 -17.71 -13.55
C GLN A 276 -49.78 -17.62 -14.34
N VAL A 277 -50.95 -17.51 -13.70
CA VAL A 277 -52.25 -17.52 -14.40
C VAL A 277 -53.03 -16.20 -14.26
N MET A 278 -52.63 -15.27 -13.38
CA MET A 278 -53.48 -14.12 -13.00
C MET A 278 -52.81 -12.73 -13.09
N GLY A 279 -51.69 -12.61 -13.81
CA GLY A 279 -50.93 -11.36 -13.96
C GLY A 279 -51.36 -10.42 -15.11
N GLY A 280 -52.56 -10.61 -15.68
CA GLY A 280 -52.93 -9.99 -16.97
C GLY A 280 -53.81 -8.73 -16.97
N THR A 281 -54.37 -8.26 -15.85
CA THR A 281 -55.54 -7.34 -15.96
C THR A 281 -55.70 -6.21 -14.94
N MET A 282 -54.66 -5.75 -14.24
CA MET A 282 -54.82 -4.56 -13.36
C MET A 282 -53.81 -3.45 -13.63
N GLN A 283 -54.02 -2.81 -14.78
CA GLN A 283 -53.48 -1.48 -15.11
C GLN A 283 -54.60 -0.45 -14.96
N GLN A 284 -54.70 0.22 -13.80
CA GLN A 284 -55.26 1.58 -13.70
C GLN A 284 -55.11 2.19 -12.29
N GLY A 285 -54.49 3.38 -12.27
CA GLY A 285 -54.83 4.45 -11.33
C GLY A 285 -53.96 4.62 -10.08
N ALA A 286 -53.01 5.56 -10.13
CA ALA A 286 -52.91 6.68 -9.16
C ALA A 286 -51.62 7.49 -9.41
N GLN A 287 -51.79 8.76 -9.80
CA GLN A 287 -50.77 9.81 -9.76
C GLN A 287 -50.75 10.48 -8.38
N ALA A 288 -49.55 10.79 -7.87
CA ALA A 288 -49.30 11.98 -7.05
C ALA A 288 -47.81 12.40 -7.18
N PRO A 289 -47.47 13.71 -7.08
CA PRO A 289 -46.24 14.27 -7.64
C PRO A 289 -45.20 14.67 -6.58
N GLN A 290 -43.90 14.57 -6.90
CA GLN A 290 -42.84 15.32 -6.22
C GLN A 290 -41.59 15.54 -7.10
N GLN A 291 -40.95 16.68 -6.83
CA GLN A 291 -40.01 17.47 -7.64
C GLN A 291 -38.56 16.92 -7.80
N PRO A 292 -37.76 17.50 -8.71
CA PRO A 292 -36.67 16.81 -9.40
C PRO A 292 -35.30 16.92 -8.69
N GLY A 293 -34.68 15.78 -8.42
CA GLY A 293 -33.26 15.62 -8.10
C GLY A 293 -32.55 14.90 -9.24
N VAL A 294 -31.48 15.51 -9.76
CA VAL A 294 -30.72 15.05 -10.93
C VAL A 294 -30.04 13.72 -10.62
N ALA A 295 -30.50 12.64 -11.25
CA ALA A 295 -29.92 11.30 -11.10
C ALA A 295 -28.70 11.12 -12.03
N PRO A 296 -27.63 10.45 -11.57
CA PRO A 296 -26.48 10.09 -12.40
C PRO A 296 -26.90 9.13 -13.54
N PRO A 297 -26.17 9.12 -14.67
CA PRO A 297 -26.56 8.35 -15.84
C PRO A 297 -26.64 6.84 -15.52
N PRO A 298 -27.67 6.12 -16.03
CA PRO A 298 -27.85 4.71 -15.77
C PRO A 298 -26.67 3.89 -16.32
N ILE A 299 -26.19 2.95 -15.50
CA ILE A 299 -25.16 1.97 -15.86
C ILE A 299 -25.66 1.17 -17.08
N PRO A 300 -24.85 0.96 -18.14
CA PRO A 300 -25.25 0.19 -19.30
C PRO A 300 -25.66 -1.23 -18.89
N GLN A 301 -26.90 -1.62 -19.19
CA GLN A 301 -27.40 -2.97 -18.98
C GLN A 301 -26.72 -3.93 -19.98
N PRO A 302 -26.35 -5.15 -19.56
CA PRO A 302 -25.77 -6.14 -20.47
C PRO A 302 -26.77 -6.51 -21.58
N VAL A 303 -26.29 -6.60 -22.81
CA VAL A 303 -27.13 -6.93 -23.98
C VAL A 303 -27.62 -8.37 -23.88
N GLN A 304 -28.96 -8.54 -23.88
CA GLN A 304 -29.62 -9.83 -23.86
C GLN A 304 -30.22 -10.14 -25.23
N TRP A 305 -29.99 -11.36 -25.70
CA TRP A 305 -30.49 -11.88 -26.98
C TRP A 305 -31.54 -12.97 -26.76
N PHE A 306 -32.54 -12.98 -27.63
CA PHE A 306 -33.52 -14.05 -27.73
C PHE A 306 -33.41 -14.70 -29.11
N ALA A 307 -33.59 -16.03 -29.18
CA ALA A 307 -33.51 -16.80 -30.41
C ALA A 307 -34.80 -17.57 -30.66
N ALA A 308 -35.32 -17.56 -31.88
CA ALA A 308 -36.45 -18.39 -32.28
C ALA A 308 -35.92 -19.68 -32.91
N VAL A 309 -35.97 -20.78 -32.17
CA VAL A 309 -35.50 -22.11 -32.60
C VAL A 309 -36.69 -23.05 -32.58
N ASN A 310 -36.98 -23.73 -33.70
CA ASN A 310 -38.11 -24.65 -33.84
C ASN A 310 -39.48 -24.04 -33.46
N GLY A 311 -39.68 -22.75 -33.72
CA GLY A 311 -40.93 -22.04 -33.38
C GLY A 311 -41.10 -21.67 -31.90
N GLN A 312 -40.10 -21.94 -31.06
CA GLN A 312 -40.06 -21.52 -29.66
C GLN A 312 -39.02 -20.43 -29.44
N GLN A 313 -39.36 -19.46 -28.60
CA GLN A 313 -38.42 -18.44 -28.15
C GLN A 313 -37.55 -18.99 -27.02
N LEU A 314 -36.23 -18.95 -27.23
CA LEU A 314 -35.20 -19.31 -26.27
C LEU A 314 -34.42 -18.05 -25.86
N GLY A 315 -33.87 -18.05 -24.64
CA GLY A 315 -33.15 -16.93 -24.04
C GLY A 315 -33.81 -16.42 -22.74
N PRO A 316 -33.32 -15.33 -22.14
CA PRO A 316 -32.28 -14.44 -22.66
C PRO A 316 -30.87 -15.07 -22.62
N PHE A 317 -30.09 -14.84 -23.68
CA PHE A 317 -28.68 -15.21 -23.79
C PHE A 317 -27.79 -13.97 -23.68
N ASP A 318 -26.74 -14.05 -22.88
CA ASP A 318 -25.64 -13.09 -22.95
C ASP A 318 -24.70 -13.41 -24.12
N GLY A 319 -23.65 -12.60 -24.32
CA GLY A 319 -22.70 -12.78 -25.42
C GLY A 319 -21.98 -14.14 -25.41
N ASN A 320 -21.66 -14.67 -24.22
CA ASN A 320 -20.97 -15.96 -24.10
C ASN A 320 -21.91 -17.14 -24.35
N ALA A 321 -23.12 -17.08 -23.79
CA ALA A 321 -24.17 -18.07 -24.04
C ALA A 321 -24.55 -18.09 -25.53
N MET A 322 -24.63 -16.93 -26.20
CA MET A 322 -24.88 -16.87 -27.63
C MET A 322 -23.77 -17.55 -28.44
N ALA A 323 -22.49 -17.29 -28.11
CA ALA A 323 -21.36 -17.94 -28.77
C ALA A 323 -21.38 -19.48 -28.62
N GLN A 324 -21.71 -19.99 -27.43
CA GLN A 324 -21.84 -21.43 -27.20
C GLN A 324 -22.99 -22.05 -27.99
N ASN A 325 -24.15 -21.37 -28.06
CA ASN A 325 -25.30 -21.83 -28.84
C ASN A 325 -25.02 -21.84 -30.36
N VAL A 326 -24.16 -20.94 -30.84
CA VAL A 326 -23.68 -20.96 -32.23
C VAL A 326 -22.74 -22.13 -32.47
N GLN A 327 -21.80 -22.39 -31.55
CA GLN A 327 -20.88 -23.51 -31.65
C GLN A 327 -21.58 -24.88 -31.56
N SER A 328 -22.64 -24.99 -30.76
CA SER A 328 -23.43 -26.23 -30.64
C SER A 328 -24.36 -26.47 -31.84
N GLY A 329 -24.47 -25.50 -32.76
CA GLY A 329 -25.38 -25.56 -33.90
C GLY A 329 -26.85 -25.32 -33.55
N GLN A 330 -27.16 -24.98 -32.30
CA GLN A 330 -28.50 -24.65 -31.84
C GLN A 330 -28.99 -23.29 -32.39
N VAL A 331 -28.06 -22.36 -32.59
CA VAL A 331 -28.28 -21.10 -33.30
C VAL A 331 -27.44 -21.12 -34.58
N THR A 332 -28.09 -21.08 -35.73
CA THR A 332 -27.44 -21.03 -37.04
C THR A 332 -27.56 -19.63 -37.64
N ARG A 333 -26.91 -19.39 -38.79
CA ARG A 333 -27.03 -18.10 -39.51
C ARG A 333 -28.47 -17.73 -39.90
N GLU A 334 -29.35 -18.72 -39.98
CA GLU A 334 -30.76 -18.57 -40.36
C GLU A 334 -31.69 -18.41 -39.14
N THR A 335 -31.20 -18.69 -37.93
CA THR A 335 -31.99 -18.53 -36.70
C THR A 335 -32.36 -17.05 -36.50
N MET A 336 -33.65 -16.79 -36.25
CA MET A 336 -34.13 -15.43 -36.01
C MET A 336 -33.76 -15.01 -34.60
N LEU A 337 -33.03 -13.90 -34.47
CA LEU A 337 -32.61 -13.31 -33.21
C LEU A 337 -33.29 -11.95 -32.99
N TRP A 338 -33.47 -11.61 -31.71
CA TRP A 338 -33.94 -10.29 -31.31
C TRP A 338 -33.26 -9.85 -30.01
N LYS A 339 -32.92 -8.58 -29.91
CA LYS A 339 -32.49 -7.92 -28.67
C LYS A 339 -33.31 -6.65 -28.45
N GLN A 340 -33.35 -6.19 -27.21
CA GLN A 340 -33.95 -4.90 -26.89
C GLN A 340 -33.33 -3.79 -27.73
N GLY A 341 -34.16 -3.05 -28.46
CA GLY A 341 -33.75 -1.99 -29.39
C GLY A 341 -33.74 -2.39 -30.88
N MET A 342 -33.99 -3.67 -31.21
CA MET A 342 -34.21 -4.08 -32.61
C MET A 342 -35.65 -3.84 -33.05
N ALA A 343 -35.82 -3.32 -34.27
CA ALA A 343 -37.13 -3.05 -34.87
C ALA A 343 -37.93 -4.33 -35.18
N ALA A 344 -37.24 -5.43 -35.49
CA ALA A 344 -37.84 -6.72 -35.80
C ALA A 344 -36.86 -7.86 -35.50
N TRP A 345 -37.40 -9.09 -35.42
CA TRP A 345 -36.58 -10.31 -35.43
C TRP A 345 -35.77 -10.36 -36.73
N THR A 346 -34.47 -10.62 -36.61
CA THR A 346 -33.52 -10.58 -37.73
C THR A 346 -32.70 -11.86 -37.74
N ALA A 347 -32.45 -12.43 -38.93
CA ALA A 347 -31.63 -13.64 -39.05
C ALA A 347 -30.22 -13.40 -38.51
N ALA A 348 -29.67 -14.34 -37.74
CA ALA A 348 -28.40 -14.17 -37.02
C ALA A 348 -27.23 -13.76 -37.93
N GLY A 349 -27.19 -14.29 -39.16
CA GLY A 349 -26.16 -13.94 -40.15
C GLY A 349 -26.28 -12.53 -40.74
N GLN A 350 -27.39 -11.84 -40.54
CA GLN A 350 -27.63 -10.46 -41.00
C GLN A 350 -27.32 -9.42 -39.91
N ILE A 351 -26.97 -9.85 -38.70
CA ILE A 351 -26.64 -8.98 -37.57
C ILE A 351 -25.12 -8.74 -37.58
N PRO A 352 -24.64 -7.51 -37.87
CA PRO A 352 -23.21 -7.24 -38.01
C PRO A 352 -22.41 -7.55 -36.74
N GLU A 353 -23.01 -7.32 -35.57
CA GLU A 353 -22.41 -7.56 -34.25
C GLU A 353 -22.10 -9.06 -34.00
N LEU A 354 -22.80 -9.99 -34.68
CA LEU A 354 -22.66 -11.44 -34.46
C LEU A 354 -21.91 -12.14 -35.60
N ALA A 355 -21.52 -11.42 -36.66
CA ALA A 355 -20.90 -12.00 -37.85
C ALA A 355 -19.62 -12.82 -37.52
N GLY A 356 -18.84 -12.38 -36.54
CA GLY A 356 -17.61 -13.06 -36.11
C GLY A 356 -17.84 -14.43 -35.45
N LEU A 357 -19.02 -14.67 -34.87
CA LEU A 357 -19.35 -15.94 -34.20
C LEU A 357 -19.60 -17.08 -35.20
N PHE A 358 -19.92 -16.76 -36.45
CA PHE A 358 -20.26 -17.74 -37.48
C PHE A 358 -19.11 -18.06 -38.45
N ASN A 359 -17.88 -17.64 -38.14
CA ASN A 359 -16.69 -18.02 -38.93
C ASN A 359 -16.13 -19.35 -38.43
N ALA A 360 -15.87 -20.29 -39.35
CA ALA A 360 -15.19 -21.53 -39.03
C ALA A 360 -13.69 -21.27 -38.71
N PRO A 361 -13.09 -21.97 -37.73
CA PRO A 361 -11.64 -21.92 -37.55
C PRO A 361 -10.92 -22.45 -38.81
N PRO A 362 -9.72 -21.92 -39.15
CA PRO A 362 -8.98 -22.38 -40.32
C PRO A 362 -8.62 -23.88 -40.18
N PRO A 363 -8.62 -24.64 -41.29
CA PRO A 363 -8.28 -26.06 -41.25
C PRO A 363 -6.86 -26.28 -40.72
N MET A 364 -6.67 -27.34 -39.94
CA MET A 364 -5.36 -27.71 -39.40
C MET A 364 -4.36 -27.95 -40.54
N PRO A 365 -3.12 -27.44 -40.43
CA PRO A 365 -2.08 -27.72 -41.42
C PRO A 365 -1.80 -29.23 -41.48
N PRO A 366 -1.49 -29.78 -42.67
CA PRO A 366 -1.23 -31.20 -42.83
C PRO A 366 -0.03 -31.66 -41.97
N PRO A 367 -0.07 -32.88 -41.41
CA PRO A 367 1.02 -33.39 -40.59
C PRO A 367 2.32 -33.48 -41.39
N MET A 368 3.42 -33.01 -40.81
CA MET A 368 4.75 -33.11 -41.42
C MET A 368 5.15 -34.57 -41.59
N PRO A 369 5.73 -34.96 -42.74
CA PRO A 369 6.20 -36.33 -42.94
C PRO A 369 7.31 -36.66 -41.94
N PRO A 370 7.39 -37.92 -41.46
CA PRO A 370 8.41 -38.34 -40.53
C PRO A 370 9.81 -38.18 -41.15
N PRO A 371 10.83 -37.83 -40.34
CA PRO A 371 12.21 -37.74 -40.83
C PRO A 371 12.64 -39.11 -41.37
N MET A 372 13.19 -39.12 -42.58
CA MET A 372 13.74 -40.32 -43.19
C MET A 372 14.97 -40.82 -42.39
N PRO A 373 15.18 -42.14 -42.30
CA PRO A 373 16.23 -42.75 -41.49
C PRO A 373 17.66 -42.44 -41.94
#